data_AF-A0AAV4M2V3-F1
#
_entry.id   AF-A0AAV4M2V3-F1
#
_cell.length_a   1.000
_cell.length_b   1.000
_cell.length_c   1.000
_cell.angle_alpha   90.00
_cell.angle_beta   90.00
_cell.angle_gamma   90.00
#
_symmetry.space_group_name_H-M   'P 1'
#
loop_
_entity.id
_entity.type
_entity.pdbx_description
1 polymer ?
#
loop_
_entity_poly.entity_id
_entity_poly.type
_entity_poly.pdbx_seq_one_letter_code
_entity_poly.pdbx_strand_id
1 'polypeptide(L)'
;MSNPDGGATGNVPMDDSVTQQLQSVGLSSSAVAERPSTGAADGSPKAGSTRSPTSGVRSVAKTAFGMASSNVERAQKVAAQRIIDVNDESLEWGPTQVIIDIDDTVKSSGGYKLFNVPLGGVDTQYGRGELYPGSFQFLLELAMYKMGKNRKPLRLAVLTTRIPQVPITVDSALNMRLREVAEKRGVLNWGIDCDHKIQYSTIKEWVFNETRGEKKFVNFRKLHKHVCKENSNARFIWIGDTGDRDLEAGEMMINFFPGKIRAVFMHCVTPEEAPEGHRMPNDYYLKSVPVLFFRTYVGAAKKAVEHGLLNHNALSRVLVRAVLDLNENNTQDLSKWKDLIKDILEVEEIANLKRYEANLVVKTRVIIENKIKELSQYVQV
;
A
#
# COMPACT_ATOMS: atom_id res chain seq x y z
N MET A 1 -1.97 16.80 63.07
CA MET A 1 -1.00 17.90 62.91
C MET A 1 0.14 17.31 62.08
N SER A 2 0.51 17.72 60.87
CA SER A 2 0.01 18.68 59.88
C SER A 2 0.96 18.48 58.67
N ASN A 3 0.41 18.30 57.47
CA ASN A 3 1.13 18.52 56.20
C ASN A 3 1.19 20.03 55.93
N PRO A 4 2.16 20.57 55.16
CA PRO A 4 2.00 20.62 53.70
C PRO A 4 3.28 20.61 52.82
N ASP A 5 3.08 20.13 51.58
CA ASP A 5 3.51 20.54 50.22
C ASP A 5 4.80 21.33 49.89
N GLY A 6 5.33 20.97 48.71
CA GLY A 6 6.15 21.78 47.77
C GLY A 6 7.30 20.95 47.16
N GLY A 7 7.39 20.60 45.87
CA GLY A 7 6.98 21.28 44.64
C GLY A 7 8.22 21.84 43.94
N ALA A 8 8.91 21.07 43.09
CA ALA A 8 9.97 21.59 42.20
C ALA A 8 10.06 20.77 40.89
N THR A 9 9.48 21.34 39.83
CA THR A 9 9.64 20.94 38.43
C THR A 9 10.98 21.44 37.90
N GLY A 10 11.90 20.55 37.59
CA GLY A 10 13.14 20.88 36.89
C GLY A 10 12.91 20.96 35.38
N ASN A 11 12.80 22.18 34.85
CA ASN A 11 12.97 22.44 33.42
C ASN A 11 14.47 22.30 33.08
N VAL A 12 14.81 21.30 32.27
CA VAL A 12 16.11 21.26 31.59
C VAL A 12 15.90 21.91 30.22
N PRO A 13 16.58 23.02 29.89
CA PRO A 13 16.46 23.63 28.56
C PRO A 13 17.18 22.73 27.55
N MET A 14 16.47 22.35 26.48
CA MET A 14 17.11 21.74 25.32
C MET A 14 17.89 22.82 24.55
N ASP A 15 19.12 22.46 24.21
CA ASP A 15 20.10 23.26 23.47
C ASP A 15 19.62 23.56 22.04
N ASP A 16 19.50 24.85 21.71
CA ASP A 16 19.03 25.38 20.42
C ASP A 16 20.02 25.17 19.25
N SER A 17 21.15 24.51 19.49
CA SER A 17 22.19 24.28 18.49
C SER A 17 21.81 23.27 17.38
N VAL A 18 20.87 22.36 17.65
CA VAL A 18 20.45 21.31 16.71
C VAL A 18 19.43 21.81 15.68
N THR A 19 18.65 22.84 16.03
CA THR A 19 17.59 23.38 15.15
C THR A 19 18.15 24.28 14.04
N GLN A 20 19.30 24.93 14.27
CA GLN A 20 19.92 25.84 13.30
C GLN A 20 20.77 25.14 12.22
N GLN A 21 21.15 23.87 12.39
CA GLN A 21 21.99 23.16 11.42
C GLN A 21 21.22 22.41 10.31
N LEU A 22 19.89 22.34 10.37
CA LEU A 22 19.07 21.64 9.37
C LEU A 22 18.59 22.54 8.21
N GLN A 23 18.89 23.84 8.24
CA GLN A 23 18.48 24.80 7.20
C GLN A 23 19.49 24.95 6.04
N SER A 24 20.62 24.23 6.04
CA SER A 24 21.71 24.44 5.08
C SER A 24 21.77 23.46 3.89
N VAL A 25 20.84 22.51 3.78
CA VAL A 25 20.87 21.52 2.68
C VAL A 25 19.91 21.94 1.56
N GLY A 26 20.34 22.94 0.79
CA GLY A 26 19.61 23.45 -0.37
C GLY A 26 19.61 22.46 -1.54
N LEU A 27 18.41 22.18 -2.06
CA LEU A 27 18.20 21.53 -3.35
C LEU A 27 17.02 22.22 -4.05
N SER A 28 17.32 23.23 -4.87
CA SER A 28 16.37 23.85 -5.80
C SER A 28 16.69 23.37 -7.22
N SER A 29 15.80 22.59 -7.81
CA SER A 29 15.76 22.36 -9.26
C SER A 29 14.38 22.78 -9.78
N SER A 30 14.33 23.93 -10.46
CA SER A 30 13.15 24.38 -11.19
C SER A 30 13.51 24.48 -12.66
N ALA A 31 13.10 23.48 -13.43
CA ALA A 31 13.04 23.56 -14.89
C ALA A 31 11.63 24.04 -15.26
N VAL A 32 11.55 25.25 -15.80
CA VAL A 32 10.35 25.85 -16.38
C VAL A 32 10.21 25.32 -17.81
N ALA A 33 9.05 24.74 -18.12
CA ALA A 33 8.67 24.41 -19.49
C ALA A 33 7.32 25.06 -19.82
N GLU A 34 7.37 25.89 -20.84
CA GLU A 34 6.31 26.73 -21.39
C GLU A 34 5.18 25.92 -22.01
N ARG A 35 3.95 26.46 -21.92
CA ARG A 35 2.79 26.03 -22.70
C ARG A 35 2.77 26.76 -24.05
N PRO A 36 2.33 26.10 -25.14
CA PRO A 36 1.72 26.79 -26.25
C PRO A 36 0.18 26.61 -26.26
N SER A 37 -0.45 27.71 -26.65
CA SER A 37 -1.85 27.92 -26.97
C SER A 37 -2.23 27.40 -28.36
N THR A 38 -3.49 26.99 -28.52
CA THR A 38 -4.32 27.03 -29.76
C THR A 38 -5.79 26.87 -29.28
N GLY A 39 -6.85 27.51 -29.79
CA GLY A 39 -7.07 28.31 -30.99
C GLY A 39 -8.15 27.67 -31.89
N ALA A 40 -9.34 28.30 -31.99
CA ALA A 40 -10.44 28.14 -32.98
C ALA A 40 -11.47 27.00 -32.78
N ALA A 41 -12.78 27.28 -32.59
CA ALA A 41 -13.85 27.70 -33.54
C ALA A 41 -14.52 26.48 -34.25
N ASP A 42 -15.75 26.09 -33.92
CA ASP A 42 -17.08 26.58 -34.38
C ASP A 42 -17.62 25.79 -35.61
N GLY A 43 -18.94 25.50 -35.63
CA GLY A 43 -19.65 24.98 -36.81
C GLY A 43 -20.42 23.66 -36.65
N SER A 44 -21.68 23.74 -36.17
CA SER A 44 -22.74 22.74 -36.45
C SER A 44 -23.44 23.06 -37.78
N PRO A 45 -24.10 22.10 -38.46
CA PRO A 45 -25.57 22.07 -38.33
C PRO A 45 -26.28 20.68 -38.41
N LYS A 46 -27.48 20.68 -37.79
CA LYS A 46 -28.74 19.91 -37.96
C LYS A 46 -29.01 19.38 -39.40
N ALA A 47 -29.94 18.46 -39.70
CA ALA A 47 -30.84 17.49 -39.05
C ALA A 47 -31.53 16.73 -40.22
N GLY A 48 -32.05 15.51 -40.01
CA GLY A 48 -32.82 14.82 -41.04
C GLY A 48 -33.49 13.53 -40.57
N SER A 49 -34.78 13.63 -40.26
CA SER A 49 -35.69 12.54 -39.89
C SER A 49 -36.20 11.82 -41.15
N THR A 50 -36.45 10.49 -41.10
CA THR A 50 -37.75 9.89 -41.47
C THR A 50 -37.82 8.35 -41.33
N ARG A 51 -38.86 7.91 -40.60
CA ARG A 51 -39.81 6.79 -40.81
C ARG A 51 -39.36 5.40 -41.29
N SER A 52 -39.73 4.41 -40.48
CA SER A 52 -40.00 3.00 -40.78
C SER A 52 -41.25 2.81 -41.67
N PRO A 53 -41.45 1.64 -42.32
CA PRO A 53 -42.28 0.60 -41.68
C PRO A 53 -41.96 -0.88 -42.03
N THR A 54 -42.66 -1.76 -41.29
CA THR A 54 -43.12 -3.14 -41.61
C THR A 54 -42.18 -4.36 -41.52
N SER A 55 -42.38 -5.10 -40.42
CA SER A 55 -42.63 -6.56 -40.31
C SER A 55 -42.14 -7.51 -41.42
N GLY A 56 -41.19 -8.36 -41.05
CA GLY A 56 -40.92 -9.64 -41.72
C GLY A 56 -40.23 -10.58 -40.73
N VAL A 57 -40.97 -11.53 -40.18
CA VAL A 57 -40.42 -12.62 -39.37
C VAL A 57 -39.57 -13.49 -40.29
N ARG A 58 -38.24 -13.34 -40.22
CA ARG A 58 -37.28 -14.31 -40.74
C ARG A 58 -36.32 -14.70 -39.63
N SER A 59 -36.35 -16.00 -39.32
CA SER A 59 -35.30 -16.72 -38.61
C SER A 59 -33.95 -16.39 -39.25
N VAL A 60 -33.14 -15.57 -38.56
CA VAL A 60 -31.75 -15.33 -38.94
C VAL A 60 -30.90 -16.25 -38.09
N ALA A 61 -30.36 -17.29 -38.74
CA ALA A 61 -29.25 -18.07 -38.22
C ALA A 61 -28.18 -17.11 -37.69
N LYS A 62 -27.85 -17.20 -36.40
CA LYS A 62 -26.75 -16.44 -35.80
C LYS A 62 -25.45 -16.84 -36.51
N THR A 63 -25.04 -16.05 -37.49
CA THR A 63 -23.73 -16.19 -38.10
C THR A 63 -22.66 -15.95 -37.04
N ALA A 64 -21.56 -16.70 -37.12
CA ALA A 64 -20.43 -16.62 -36.21
C ALA A 64 -19.91 -15.16 -36.02
N PHE A 65 -20.12 -14.31 -37.03
CA PHE A 65 -19.84 -12.88 -36.99
C PHE A 65 -20.72 -12.10 -36.01
N GLY A 66 -22.04 -12.35 -35.95
CA GLY A 66 -22.94 -11.68 -35.01
C GLY A 66 -22.70 -12.12 -33.56
N MET A 67 -22.27 -13.37 -33.35
CA MET A 67 -21.82 -13.84 -32.04
C MET A 67 -20.48 -13.21 -31.64
N ALA A 68 -19.54 -13.05 -32.57
CA ALA A 68 -18.28 -12.34 -32.33
C ALA A 68 -18.50 -10.87 -31.99
N SER A 69 -19.35 -10.14 -32.73
CA SER A 69 -19.68 -8.74 -32.45
C SER A 69 -20.39 -8.57 -31.11
N SER A 70 -21.33 -9.44 -30.76
CA SER A 70 -22.00 -9.40 -29.44
C SER A 70 -21.07 -9.78 -28.27
N ASN A 71 -20.09 -10.66 -28.50
CA ASN A 71 -19.08 -11.01 -27.52
C ASN A 71 -18.00 -9.92 -27.40
N VAL A 72 -17.69 -9.20 -28.48
CA VAL A 72 -16.81 -8.02 -28.46
C VAL A 72 -17.50 -6.85 -27.78
N GLU A 73 -18.78 -6.58 -28.02
CA GLU A 73 -19.55 -5.56 -27.28
C GLU A 73 -19.71 -5.93 -25.80
N ARG A 74 -19.89 -7.22 -25.48
CA ARG A 74 -19.97 -7.70 -24.09
C ARG A 74 -18.59 -7.68 -23.42
N ALA A 75 -17.52 -7.98 -24.13
CA ALA A 75 -16.13 -7.86 -23.66
C ALA A 75 -15.71 -6.40 -23.50
N GLN A 76 -16.14 -5.50 -24.39
CA GLN A 76 -15.95 -4.05 -24.30
C GLN A 76 -16.78 -3.42 -23.18
N LYS A 77 -18.01 -3.91 -22.93
CA LYS A 77 -18.80 -3.54 -21.73
C LYS A 77 -18.25 -4.11 -20.43
N VAL A 78 -17.56 -5.25 -20.46
CA VAL A 78 -16.87 -5.85 -19.30
C VAL A 78 -15.51 -5.18 -19.05
N ALA A 79 -14.89 -4.59 -20.08
CA ALA A 79 -13.60 -3.90 -20.02
C ALA A 79 -13.69 -2.37 -19.86
N ALA A 80 -14.90 -1.78 -19.84
CA ALA A 80 -15.08 -0.43 -19.33
C ALA A 80 -14.90 -0.46 -17.80
N GLN A 81 -13.64 -0.52 -17.37
CA GLN A 81 -13.24 -0.45 -15.97
C GLN A 81 -13.86 0.83 -15.41
N ARG A 82 -14.88 0.70 -14.56
CA ARG A 82 -15.58 1.84 -13.98
C ARG A 82 -14.55 2.71 -13.28
N ILE A 83 -14.39 3.93 -13.77
CA ILE A 83 -13.54 4.94 -13.13
C ILE A 83 -14.21 5.31 -11.81
N ILE A 84 -13.45 5.28 -10.73
CA ILE A 84 -13.87 5.68 -9.38
C ILE A 84 -13.04 6.91 -9.03
N ASP A 85 -13.70 8.05 -8.85
CA ASP A 85 -13.05 9.23 -8.29
C ASP A 85 -13.30 9.28 -6.79
N VAL A 86 -12.24 9.30 -5.97
CA VAL A 86 -12.35 9.40 -4.52
C VAL A 86 -12.95 10.74 -4.07
N ASN A 87 -12.86 11.78 -4.89
CA ASN A 87 -13.48 13.08 -4.62
C ASN A 87 -14.97 13.13 -4.99
N ASP A 88 -15.51 12.11 -5.66
CA ASP A 88 -16.93 12.05 -5.99
C ASP A 88 -17.78 11.88 -4.72
N GLU A 89 -18.51 12.93 -4.33
CA GLU A 89 -19.36 12.96 -3.14
C GLU A 89 -20.62 12.09 -3.28
N SER A 90 -20.98 11.68 -4.50
CA SER A 90 -22.11 10.77 -4.71
C SER A 90 -21.80 9.31 -4.33
N LEU A 91 -20.52 8.99 -4.12
CA LEU A 91 -20.07 7.65 -3.73
C LEU A 91 -19.92 7.54 -2.21
N GLU A 92 -20.45 6.47 -1.65
CA GLU A 92 -20.23 6.14 -0.23
C GLU A 92 -18.81 5.62 0.01
N TRP A 93 -18.32 5.73 1.23
CA TRP A 93 -17.04 5.12 1.61
C TRP A 93 -17.13 3.59 1.69
N GLY A 94 -16.07 2.92 1.24
CA GLY A 94 -15.84 1.50 1.47
C GLY A 94 -15.67 1.18 2.96
N PRO A 95 -15.81 -0.10 3.37
CA PRO A 95 -15.83 -0.48 4.78
C PRO A 95 -14.43 -0.72 5.39
N THR A 96 -13.35 -0.68 4.60
CA THR A 96 -12.01 -1.05 5.08
C THR A 96 -11.07 0.15 5.07
N GLN A 97 -10.61 0.56 6.25
CA GLN A 97 -9.52 1.52 6.44
C GLN A 97 -8.21 0.75 6.55
N VAL A 98 -7.32 0.91 5.59
CA VAL A 98 -5.95 0.40 5.67
C VAL A 98 -5.09 1.46 6.36
N ILE A 99 -4.32 1.02 7.34
CA ILE A 99 -3.42 1.85 8.14
C ILE A 99 -2.02 1.26 8.00
N ILE A 100 -1.04 2.12 7.72
CA ILE A 100 0.35 1.70 7.50
C ILE A 100 1.31 2.44 8.41
N ASP A 101 2.39 1.78 8.80
CA ASP A 101 3.66 2.45 9.01
C ASP A 101 4.36 2.76 7.66
N ILE A 102 5.45 3.51 7.68
CA ILE A 102 6.20 3.93 6.50
C ILE A 102 7.56 3.23 6.41
N ASP A 103 8.40 3.45 7.41
CA ASP A 103 9.80 3.02 7.38
C ASP A 103 9.83 1.52 7.64
N ASP A 104 10.59 0.78 6.83
CA ASP A 104 10.67 -0.68 6.89
C ASP A 104 9.34 -1.44 6.68
N THR A 105 8.27 -0.72 6.39
CA THR A 105 6.96 -1.29 6.03
C THR A 105 6.71 -1.14 4.54
N VAL A 106 6.74 0.08 3.98
CA VAL A 106 6.54 0.34 2.53
C VAL A 106 7.78 0.96 1.87
N LYS A 107 8.69 1.50 2.67
CA LYS A 107 9.93 2.13 2.24
C LYS A 107 11.06 1.70 3.16
N SER A 108 12.12 1.12 2.61
CA SER A 108 13.27 0.68 3.40
C SER A 108 14.02 1.85 4.01
N SER A 109 14.43 1.69 5.27
CA SER A 109 15.32 2.61 5.96
C SER A 109 16.79 2.42 5.58
N GLY A 110 17.15 1.27 5.01
CA GLY A 110 18.54 0.87 4.71
C GLY A 110 19.42 0.70 5.95
N GLY A 111 18.82 0.52 7.13
CA GLY A 111 19.52 0.27 8.39
C GLY A 111 20.44 1.41 8.82
N TYR A 112 20.19 2.63 8.32
CA TYR A 112 21.06 3.77 8.52
C TYR A 112 21.06 4.21 9.99
N LYS A 113 22.25 4.30 10.58
CA LYS A 113 22.45 4.76 11.96
C LYS A 113 23.27 6.04 11.98
N LEU A 114 22.86 7.01 12.80
CA LEU A 114 23.65 8.18 13.14
C LEU A 114 23.97 8.14 14.63
N PHE A 115 25.26 8.18 14.99
CA PHE A 115 25.73 8.02 16.38
C PHE A 115 25.12 6.80 17.10
N ASN A 116 25.08 5.64 16.43
CA ASN A 116 24.46 4.40 16.90
C ASN A 116 22.92 4.42 17.09
N VAL A 117 22.25 5.53 16.75
CA VAL A 117 20.78 5.63 16.77
C VAL A 117 20.24 5.33 15.36
N PRO A 118 19.32 4.36 15.19
CA PRO A 118 18.64 4.12 13.92
C PRO A 118 17.85 5.35 13.47
N LEU A 119 18.09 5.84 12.25
CA LEU A 119 17.35 6.96 11.64
C LEU A 119 16.19 6.42 10.80
N GLY A 120 15.20 5.84 11.48
CA GLY A 120 14.03 5.19 10.87
C GLY A 120 13.89 3.78 11.42
N GLY A 121 14.16 2.79 10.57
CA GLY A 121 14.14 1.37 10.90
C GLY A 121 15.53 0.71 10.87
N VAL A 122 15.53 -0.61 10.72
CA VAL A 122 16.68 -1.52 10.84
C VAL A 122 16.94 -2.37 9.60
N ASP A 123 16.06 -2.35 8.58
CA ASP A 123 16.20 -3.15 7.36
C ASP A 123 17.46 -2.81 6.58
N THR A 124 18.35 -3.78 6.42
CA THR A 124 19.57 -3.67 5.62
C THR A 124 19.48 -4.40 4.28
N GLN A 125 18.41 -5.15 4.01
CA GLN A 125 18.26 -5.92 2.77
C GLN A 125 18.03 -4.98 1.57
N TYR A 126 17.29 -3.89 1.77
CA TYR A 126 17.02 -2.91 0.73
C TYR A 126 17.81 -1.61 0.93
N GLY A 127 18.09 -0.92 -0.17
CA GLY A 127 18.76 0.37 -0.14
C GLY A 127 17.88 1.42 0.56
N ARG A 128 18.51 2.40 1.23
CA ARG A 128 17.77 3.46 1.91
C ARG A 128 16.84 4.18 0.94
N GLY A 129 15.56 4.15 1.26
CA GLY A 129 14.50 4.78 0.51
C GLY A 129 13.96 4.00 -0.69
N GLU A 130 14.48 2.80 -0.94
CA GLU A 130 13.86 1.86 -1.86
C GLU A 130 12.44 1.51 -1.39
N LEU A 131 11.53 1.39 -2.36
CA LEU A 131 10.15 1.01 -2.11
C LEU A 131 10.01 -0.51 -2.18
N TYR A 132 9.29 -1.11 -1.22
CA TYR A 132 9.14 -2.56 -1.21
C TYR A 132 8.27 -3.02 -2.39
N PRO A 133 8.72 -4.01 -3.18
CA PRO A 133 8.02 -4.47 -4.37
C PRO A 133 6.59 -4.94 -4.09
N GLY A 134 5.62 -4.44 -4.87
CA GLY A 134 4.22 -4.85 -4.78
C GLY A 134 3.43 -4.26 -3.60
N SER A 135 4.08 -3.56 -2.66
CA SER A 135 3.46 -2.99 -1.46
C SER A 135 2.27 -2.08 -1.79
N PHE A 136 2.47 -1.10 -2.67
CA PHE A 136 1.45 -0.14 -3.11
C PHE A 136 0.23 -0.82 -3.73
N GLN A 137 0.45 -1.87 -4.54
CA GLN A 137 -0.64 -2.64 -5.14
C GLN A 137 -1.40 -3.43 -4.07
N PHE A 138 -0.71 -4.03 -3.11
CA PHE A 138 -1.33 -4.76 -2.00
C PHE A 138 -2.23 -3.85 -1.16
N LEU A 139 -1.76 -2.66 -0.80
CA LEU A 139 -2.53 -1.67 -0.04
C LEU A 139 -3.83 -1.27 -0.75
N LEU A 140 -3.75 -0.99 -2.05
CA LEU A 140 -4.90 -0.64 -2.86
C LEU A 140 -5.90 -1.80 -2.93
N GLU A 141 -5.42 -3.02 -3.17
CA GLU A 141 -6.29 -4.19 -3.27
C GLU A 141 -7.02 -4.48 -1.95
N LEU A 142 -6.37 -4.29 -0.80
CA LEU A 142 -7.02 -4.38 0.52
C LEU A 142 -8.11 -3.32 0.68
N ALA A 143 -7.86 -2.07 0.29
CA ALA A 143 -8.81 -0.97 0.40
C ALA A 143 -10.05 -1.17 -0.51
N MET A 144 -9.88 -1.81 -1.67
CA MET A 144 -10.94 -2.05 -2.65
C MET A 144 -11.72 -3.35 -2.41
N TYR A 145 -11.15 -4.30 -1.67
CA TYR A 145 -11.73 -5.64 -1.56
C TYR A 145 -13.09 -5.64 -0.83
N LYS A 146 -14.08 -6.29 -1.45
CA LYS A 146 -15.49 -6.34 -0.98
C LYS A 146 -16.08 -4.97 -0.66
N MET A 147 -15.58 -3.91 -1.30
CA MET A 147 -16.08 -2.55 -1.11
C MET A 147 -17.56 -2.40 -1.52
N GLY A 148 -18.03 -3.17 -2.49
CA GLY A 148 -19.39 -3.06 -3.03
C GLY A 148 -19.50 -2.11 -4.22
N LYS A 149 -20.68 -2.06 -4.83
CA LYS A 149 -20.98 -1.12 -5.94
C LYS A 149 -21.28 0.27 -5.38
N ASN A 150 -21.03 1.32 -6.16
CA ASN A 150 -21.28 2.72 -5.79
C ASN A 150 -20.54 3.19 -4.53
N ARG A 151 -19.36 2.62 -4.29
CA ARG A 151 -18.49 2.98 -3.18
C ARG A 151 -17.10 3.34 -3.68
N LYS A 152 -16.40 4.15 -2.90
CA LYS A 152 -15.02 4.56 -3.12
C LYS A 152 -14.11 4.09 -1.97
N PRO A 153 -12.86 3.70 -2.27
CA PRO A 153 -11.96 3.20 -1.23
C PRO A 153 -11.59 4.34 -0.28
N LEU A 154 -11.52 4.05 1.01
CA LEU A 154 -10.97 4.99 1.99
C LEU A 154 -9.50 5.28 1.63
N ARG A 155 -9.10 6.56 1.73
CA ARG A 155 -7.68 6.96 1.64
C ARG A 155 -6.89 6.33 2.78
N LEU A 156 -5.62 6.05 2.54
CA LEU A 156 -4.73 5.44 3.52
C LEU A 156 -4.52 6.37 4.73
N ALA A 157 -4.37 5.74 5.88
CA ALA A 157 -3.94 6.39 7.11
C ALA A 157 -2.53 5.94 7.46
N VAL A 158 -1.77 6.82 8.12
CA VAL A 158 -0.37 6.59 8.47
C VAL A 158 -0.18 6.77 9.97
N LEU A 159 0.41 5.78 10.64
CA LEU A 159 0.91 5.89 12.01
C LEU A 159 2.42 5.72 11.95
N THR A 160 3.17 6.81 12.10
CA THR A 160 4.63 6.80 11.89
C THR A 160 5.37 7.39 13.08
N THR A 161 6.56 6.86 13.34
CA THR A 161 7.48 7.40 14.35
C THR A 161 8.30 8.59 13.85
N ARG A 162 8.13 8.98 12.58
CA ARG A 162 8.68 10.23 12.05
C ARG A 162 8.12 11.44 12.81
N ILE A 163 8.92 12.51 12.81
CA ILE A 163 8.54 13.81 13.36
C ILE A 163 7.87 14.68 12.29
N PRO A 164 6.97 15.61 12.66
CA PRO A 164 6.25 16.46 11.71
C PRO A 164 7.13 17.30 10.77
N GLN A 165 8.37 17.58 11.17
CA GLN A 165 9.35 18.36 10.39
C GLN A 165 9.83 17.64 9.12
N VAL A 166 9.54 16.34 8.99
CA VAL A 166 9.75 15.57 7.74
C VAL A 166 8.37 15.10 7.23
N PRO A 167 7.56 16.03 6.70
CA PRO A 167 6.16 15.75 6.39
C PRO A 167 6.02 14.81 5.20
N ILE A 168 4.94 14.03 5.21
CA ILE A 168 4.51 13.20 4.09
C ILE A 168 3.43 14.02 3.39
N THR A 169 3.82 14.66 2.29
CA THR A 169 2.96 15.55 1.54
C THR A 169 2.29 14.81 0.38
N VAL A 170 1.31 15.48 -0.23
CA VAL A 170 0.60 14.99 -1.41
C VAL A 170 1.56 14.67 -2.56
N ASP A 171 2.66 15.41 -2.66
CA ASP A 171 3.68 15.29 -3.71
C ASP A 171 4.92 14.48 -3.28
N SER A 172 4.87 13.85 -2.10
CA SER A 172 5.93 12.92 -1.70
C SER A 172 5.99 11.76 -2.69
N ALA A 173 7.21 11.29 -3.00
CA ALA A 173 7.42 10.17 -3.94
C ALA A 173 6.60 8.92 -3.59
N LEU A 174 6.40 8.69 -2.28
CA LEU A 174 5.54 7.63 -1.76
C LEU A 174 4.07 7.84 -2.18
N ASN A 175 3.51 9.03 -1.98
CA ASN A 175 2.12 9.29 -2.32
C ASN A 175 1.88 9.38 -3.84
N MET A 176 2.86 9.88 -4.59
CA MET A 176 2.84 9.83 -6.06
C MET A 176 2.77 8.39 -6.56
N ARG A 177 3.53 7.47 -5.96
CA ARG A 177 3.50 6.05 -6.34
C ARG A 177 2.17 5.38 -6.02
N LEU A 178 1.57 5.69 -4.86
CA LEU A 178 0.21 5.22 -4.53
C LEU A 178 -0.81 5.67 -5.58
N ARG A 179 -0.75 6.95 -5.97
CA ARG A 179 -1.63 7.53 -6.97
C ARG A 179 -1.47 6.85 -8.33
N GLU A 180 -0.24 6.67 -8.78
CA GLU A 180 0.06 6.01 -10.06
C GLU A 180 -0.52 4.57 -10.11
N VAL A 181 -0.35 3.80 -9.03
CA VAL A 181 -0.89 2.43 -8.93
C VAL A 181 -2.42 2.44 -8.93
N ALA A 182 -3.05 3.41 -8.25
CA ALA A 182 -4.50 3.57 -8.19
C ALA A 182 -5.09 3.98 -9.55
N GLU A 183 -4.47 4.93 -10.24
CA GLU A 183 -4.91 5.42 -11.54
C GLU A 183 -4.87 4.30 -12.59
N LYS A 184 -3.82 3.45 -12.58
CA LYS A 184 -3.74 2.23 -13.40
C LYS A 184 -4.88 1.24 -13.14
N ARG A 185 -5.51 1.31 -11.95
CA ARG A 185 -6.69 0.50 -11.59
C ARG A 185 -8.01 1.23 -11.84
N GLY A 186 -7.97 2.46 -12.37
CA GLY A 186 -9.14 3.30 -12.61
C GLY A 186 -9.65 4.00 -11.36
N VAL A 187 -8.81 4.18 -10.34
CA VAL A 187 -9.14 4.90 -9.10
C VAL A 187 -8.39 6.23 -9.07
N LEU A 188 -9.10 7.33 -9.25
CA LEU A 188 -8.54 8.68 -9.26
C LEU A 188 -8.49 9.26 -7.85
N ASN A 189 -7.52 10.15 -7.60
CA ASN A 189 -7.40 10.93 -6.35
C ASN A 189 -7.28 10.08 -5.07
N TRP A 190 -6.78 8.85 -5.20
CA TRP A 190 -6.49 7.94 -4.08
C TRP A 190 -5.01 7.99 -3.67
N GLY A 191 -4.76 7.73 -2.40
CA GLY A 191 -3.44 7.81 -1.77
C GLY A 191 -3.59 7.95 -0.25
N ILE A 192 -2.59 8.55 0.38
CA ILE A 192 -2.64 8.95 1.79
C ILE A 192 -3.52 10.20 1.93
N ASP A 193 -4.34 10.21 2.98
CA ASP A 193 -5.03 11.42 3.42
C ASP A 193 -4.06 12.27 4.26
N CYS A 194 -3.32 13.12 3.56
CA CYS A 194 -2.24 13.93 4.14
C CYS A 194 -2.74 15.00 5.12
N ASP A 195 -4.01 15.39 5.02
CA ASP A 195 -4.58 16.48 5.80
C ASP A 195 -5.10 15.99 7.16
N HIS A 196 -5.62 14.76 7.21
CA HIS A 196 -6.36 14.30 8.40
C HIS A 196 -5.88 12.97 8.99
N LYS A 197 -5.18 12.11 8.22
CA LYS A 197 -4.92 10.72 8.64
C LYS A 197 -3.44 10.37 8.76
N ILE A 198 -2.55 11.36 8.81
CA ILE A 198 -1.17 11.14 9.23
C ILE A 198 -1.05 11.47 10.72
N GLN A 199 -0.60 10.50 11.50
CA GLN A 199 -0.33 10.67 12.92
C GLN A 199 1.16 10.44 13.19
N TYR A 200 1.87 11.56 13.35
CA TYR A 200 3.28 11.58 13.70
C TYR A 200 3.52 11.26 15.17
N SER A 201 4.74 10.83 15.46
CA SER A 201 5.28 10.76 16.82
C SER A 201 5.86 12.09 17.27
N THR A 202 6.26 12.18 18.54
CA THR A 202 7.03 13.33 19.03
C THR A 202 8.53 13.05 18.93
N ILE A 203 9.36 14.09 19.13
CA ILE A 203 10.82 13.95 19.22
C ILE A 203 11.21 12.91 20.29
N LYS A 204 10.46 12.82 21.40
CA LYS A 204 10.70 11.83 22.45
C LYS A 204 10.66 10.41 21.89
N GLU A 205 9.58 10.04 21.20
CA GLU A 205 9.47 8.69 20.65
C GLU A 205 10.39 8.46 19.43
N TRP A 206 10.78 9.53 18.73
CA TRP A 206 11.79 9.44 17.70
C TRP A 206 13.16 9.05 18.27
N VAL A 207 13.54 9.58 19.44
CA VAL A 207 14.80 9.26 20.13
C VAL A 207 14.72 7.99 21.00
N PHE A 208 13.60 7.76 21.68
CA PHE A 208 13.40 6.66 22.63
C PHE A 208 12.42 5.61 22.11
N ASN A 209 12.94 4.41 21.84
CA ASN A 209 12.17 3.34 21.21
C ASN A 209 11.09 2.70 22.10
N GLU A 210 11.25 2.75 23.43
CA GLU A 210 10.45 1.93 24.36
C GLU A 210 8.95 2.23 24.35
N THR A 211 8.55 3.44 23.95
CA THR A 211 7.15 3.88 23.96
C THR A 211 6.56 4.02 22.56
N ARG A 212 7.27 3.60 21.50
CA ARG A 212 6.81 3.77 20.11
C ARG A 212 5.52 3.01 19.81
N GLY A 213 5.39 1.79 20.33
CA GLY A 213 4.17 0.98 20.16
C GLY A 213 2.95 1.62 20.82
N GLU A 214 3.09 2.00 22.11
CA GLU A 214 2.04 2.72 22.84
C GLU A 214 1.65 4.03 22.13
N LYS A 215 2.63 4.77 21.62
CA LYS A 215 2.38 6.01 20.87
C LYS A 215 1.58 5.76 19.60
N LYS A 216 1.93 4.75 18.80
CA LYS A 216 1.14 4.37 17.62
C LYS A 216 -0.28 3.95 18.00
N PHE A 217 -0.45 3.24 19.11
CA PHE A 217 -1.78 2.91 19.64
C PHE A 217 -2.58 4.16 20.06
N VAL A 218 -1.97 5.12 20.78
CA VAL A 218 -2.62 6.39 21.13
C VAL A 218 -3.04 7.17 19.87
N ASN A 219 -2.17 7.20 18.86
CA ASN A 219 -2.46 7.82 17.57
C ASN A 219 -3.60 7.09 16.83
N PHE A 220 -3.64 5.76 16.89
CA PHE A 220 -4.75 4.97 16.37
C PHE A 220 -6.07 5.34 17.04
N ARG A 221 -6.12 5.56 18.37
CA ARG A 221 -7.36 5.98 19.04
C ARG A 221 -7.93 7.27 18.48
N LYS A 222 -7.08 8.24 18.13
CA LYS A 222 -7.46 9.51 17.47
C LYS A 222 -7.99 9.24 16.07
N LEU A 223 -7.25 8.47 15.27
CA LEU A 223 -7.63 8.09 13.92
C LEU A 223 -8.97 7.33 13.91
N HIS A 224 -9.15 6.34 14.77
CA HIS A 224 -10.38 5.57 14.92
C HIS A 224 -11.58 6.48 15.20
N LYS A 225 -11.46 7.43 16.13
CA LYS A 225 -12.53 8.40 16.44
C LYS A 225 -12.89 9.23 15.21
N HIS A 226 -11.90 9.71 14.47
CA HIS A 226 -12.10 10.49 13.25
C HIS A 226 -12.77 9.66 12.15
N VAL A 227 -12.20 8.49 11.79
CA VAL A 227 -12.72 7.62 10.73
C VAL A 227 -14.12 7.11 11.06
N CYS A 228 -14.41 6.71 12.31
CA CYS A 228 -15.74 6.24 12.68
C CYS A 228 -16.80 7.35 12.74
N LYS A 229 -16.41 8.62 12.85
CA LYS A 229 -17.34 9.75 12.71
C LYS A 229 -17.82 9.90 11.26
N GLU A 230 -16.94 9.66 10.29
CA GLU A 230 -17.26 9.75 8.86
C GLU A 230 -17.85 8.45 8.29
N ASN A 231 -17.44 7.32 8.85
CA ASN A 231 -17.82 5.99 8.41
C ASN A 231 -17.85 5.03 9.60
N SER A 232 -18.98 4.96 10.29
CA SER A 232 -19.19 4.14 11.49
C SER A 232 -18.99 2.63 11.25
N ASN A 233 -19.17 2.19 10.01
CA ASN A 233 -19.00 0.80 9.56
C ASN A 233 -17.55 0.44 9.21
N ALA A 234 -16.62 1.40 9.26
CA ALA A 234 -15.22 1.15 8.97
C ALA A 234 -14.63 0.11 9.94
N ARG A 235 -13.89 -0.83 9.35
CA ARG A 235 -13.00 -1.78 10.03
C ARG A 235 -11.58 -1.60 9.52
N PHE A 236 -10.61 -1.98 10.33
CA PHE A 236 -9.23 -1.57 10.16
C PHE A 236 -8.32 -2.76 9.86
N ILE A 237 -7.35 -2.54 8.98
CA ILE A 237 -6.21 -3.43 8.77
C ILE A 237 -4.96 -2.62 9.11
N TRP A 238 -4.14 -3.13 10.02
CA TRP A 238 -2.87 -2.52 10.41
C TRP A 238 -1.72 -3.24 9.71
N ILE A 239 -0.79 -2.49 9.14
CA ILE A 239 0.40 -3.01 8.46
C ILE A 239 1.60 -2.24 9.00
N GLY A 240 2.57 -2.96 9.53
CA GLY A 240 3.81 -2.42 10.08
C GLY A 240 4.95 -3.42 9.91
N ASP A 241 6.05 -3.21 10.63
CA ASP A 241 7.24 -4.06 10.54
C ASP A 241 7.65 -4.67 11.90
N THR A 242 8.57 -5.64 11.87
CA THR A 242 9.11 -6.28 13.08
C THR A 242 10.34 -5.59 13.66
N GLY A 243 10.88 -4.58 12.98
CA GLY A 243 12.04 -3.79 13.38
C GLY A 243 11.73 -2.66 14.35
N ASP A 244 10.47 -2.22 14.41
CA ASP A 244 9.93 -1.30 15.42
C ASP A 244 8.91 -2.00 16.34
N ARG A 245 8.13 -1.21 17.11
CA ARG A 245 7.09 -1.70 18.03
C ARG A 245 5.69 -1.77 17.41
N ASP A 246 5.61 -2.14 16.12
CA ASP A 246 4.34 -2.17 15.38
C ASP A 246 3.48 -3.37 15.71
N LEU A 247 4.11 -4.49 16.06
CA LEU A 247 3.43 -5.66 16.59
C LEU A 247 2.72 -5.31 17.89
N GLU A 248 3.42 -4.67 18.84
CA GLU A 248 2.87 -4.21 20.12
C GLU A 248 1.66 -3.29 19.88
N ALA A 249 1.78 -2.32 18.97
CA ALA A 249 0.69 -1.43 18.61
C ALA A 249 -0.51 -2.21 18.04
N GLY A 250 -0.28 -3.15 17.11
CA GLY A 250 -1.32 -3.98 16.51
C GLY A 250 -2.06 -4.84 17.53
N GLU A 251 -1.34 -5.46 18.47
CA GLU A 251 -1.93 -6.24 19.56
C GLU A 251 -2.77 -5.37 20.50
N MET A 252 -2.29 -4.16 20.85
CA MET A 252 -3.09 -3.20 21.61
C MET A 252 -4.37 -2.80 20.86
N MET A 253 -4.29 -2.55 19.55
CA MET A 253 -5.47 -2.25 18.73
C MET A 253 -6.50 -3.38 18.81
N ILE A 254 -6.08 -4.64 18.66
CA ILE A 254 -6.95 -5.82 18.77
C ILE A 254 -7.56 -5.92 20.18
N ASN A 255 -6.74 -5.71 21.22
CA ASN A 255 -7.16 -5.88 22.59
C ASN A 255 -8.21 -4.86 23.04
N PHE A 256 -8.04 -3.60 22.64
CA PHE A 256 -8.91 -2.48 23.05
C PHE A 256 -10.07 -2.20 22.08
N PHE A 257 -9.96 -2.62 20.83
CA PHE A 257 -11.01 -2.42 19.81
C PHE A 257 -11.46 -3.75 19.18
N PRO A 258 -12.00 -4.69 20.00
CA PRO A 258 -12.45 -5.99 19.50
C PRO A 258 -13.53 -5.82 18.42
N GLY A 259 -13.43 -6.60 17.35
CA GLY A 259 -14.35 -6.55 16.21
C GLY A 259 -14.16 -5.37 15.24
N LYS A 260 -13.28 -4.40 15.55
CA LYS A 260 -12.91 -3.32 14.63
C LYS A 260 -11.68 -3.66 13.80
N ILE A 261 -10.73 -4.42 14.34
CA ILE A 261 -9.53 -4.86 13.61
C ILE A 261 -9.84 -6.15 12.83
N ARG A 262 -9.53 -6.17 11.54
CA ARG A 262 -9.72 -7.33 10.65
C ARG A 262 -8.49 -8.20 10.56
N ALA A 263 -7.31 -7.59 10.57
CA ALA A 263 -6.02 -8.26 10.47
C ALA A 263 -4.90 -7.29 10.86
N VAL A 264 -3.78 -7.87 11.27
CA VAL A 264 -2.51 -7.20 11.47
C VAL A 264 -1.47 -7.91 10.58
N PHE A 265 -0.75 -7.17 9.75
CA PHE A 265 0.30 -7.69 8.89
C PHE A 265 1.66 -7.10 9.29
N MET A 266 2.63 -7.96 9.57
CA MET A 266 3.96 -7.57 10.05
C MET A 266 5.05 -7.95 9.04
N HIS A 267 5.64 -6.94 8.41
CA HIS A 267 6.76 -7.10 7.50
C HIS A 267 8.03 -7.46 8.29
N CYS A 268 8.58 -8.64 8.01
CA CYS A 268 9.73 -9.18 8.71
C CYS A 268 11.02 -8.70 8.05
N VAL A 269 11.61 -7.66 8.64
CA VAL A 269 12.83 -7.02 8.14
C VAL A 269 14.12 -7.59 8.73
N THR A 270 14.02 -8.57 9.64
CA THR A 270 15.20 -9.29 10.12
C THR A 270 15.69 -10.31 9.09
N PRO A 271 17.01 -10.38 8.81
CA PRO A 271 17.57 -11.38 7.90
C PRO A 271 17.24 -12.81 8.31
N GLU A 272 17.10 -13.72 7.34
CA GLU A 272 16.77 -15.13 7.59
C GLU A 272 17.88 -15.89 8.35
N GLU A 273 19.12 -15.42 8.24
CA GLU A 273 20.32 -15.95 8.91
C GLU A 273 20.54 -15.40 10.33
N ALA A 274 19.59 -14.61 10.85
CA ALA A 274 19.70 -14.08 12.20
C ALA A 274 19.60 -15.22 13.26
N PRO A 275 20.23 -15.06 14.45
CA PRO A 275 20.27 -16.08 15.49
C PRO A 275 18.88 -16.64 15.85
N GLU A 276 18.79 -17.89 16.31
CA GLU A 276 17.53 -18.48 16.78
C GLU A 276 16.80 -17.52 17.74
N GLY A 277 15.55 -17.16 17.39
CA GLY A 277 14.80 -16.06 18.00
C GLY A 277 14.53 -14.87 17.06
N HIS A 278 15.25 -14.76 15.94
CA HIS A 278 15.11 -13.68 14.94
C HIS A 278 14.61 -14.18 13.57
N ARG A 279 14.30 -15.48 13.45
CA ARG A 279 13.60 -16.06 12.29
C ARG A 279 12.20 -15.47 12.17
N MET A 280 11.62 -15.51 10.96
CA MET A 280 10.26 -15.07 10.72
C MET A 280 9.31 -15.75 11.73
N PRO A 281 8.55 -14.98 12.54
CA PRO A 281 7.64 -15.57 13.50
C PRO A 281 6.52 -16.35 12.82
N ASN A 282 5.93 -17.29 13.55
CA ASN A 282 4.72 -17.98 13.10
C ASN A 282 3.52 -17.04 13.18
N ASP A 283 2.61 -17.15 12.22
CA ASP A 283 1.31 -16.50 12.30
C ASP A 283 0.52 -17.01 13.50
N TYR A 284 -0.31 -16.14 14.07
CA TYR A 284 -1.21 -16.51 15.15
C TYR A 284 -2.51 -15.70 15.11
N TYR A 285 -3.44 -16.07 15.99
CA TYR A 285 -4.69 -15.34 16.18
C TYR A 285 -4.75 -14.76 17.57
N LEU A 286 -4.99 -13.45 17.66
CA LEU A 286 -5.29 -12.76 18.90
C LEU A 286 -6.76 -12.34 18.88
N LYS A 287 -7.57 -12.87 19.81
CA LYS A 287 -9.03 -12.61 19.87
C LYS A 287 -9.73 -12.82 18.51
N SER A 288 -9.38 -13.89 17.79
CA SER A 288 -9.88 -14.22 16.44
C SER A 288 -9.46 -13.26 15.32
N VAL A 289 -8.58 -12.30 15.60
CA VAL A 289 -7.95 -11.46 14.58
C VAL A 289 -6.63 -12.09 14.17
N PRO A 290 -6.39 -12.33 12.87
CA PRO A 290 -5.12 -12.88 12.41
C PRO A 290 -4.01 -11.83 12.51
N VAL A 291 -2.88 -12.25 13.07
CA VAL A 291 -1.60 -11.54 13.07
C VAL A 291 -0.66 -12.33 12.15
N LEU A 292 -0.28 -11.70 11.05
CA LEU A 292 0.30 -12.36 9.88
C LEU A 292 1.68 -11.77 9.58
N PHE A 293 2.71 -12.60 9.68
CA PHE A 293 4.10 -12.22 9.40
C PHE A 293 4.43 -12.49 7.93
N PHE A 294 5.21 -11.63 7.28
CA PHE A 294 5.57 -11.85 5.87
C PHE A 294 6.92 -11.22 5.53
N ARG A 295 7.61 -11.78 4.53
CA ARG A 295 8.83 -11.20 3.96
C ARG A 295 8.57 -10.41 2.69
N THR A 296 7.66 -10.90 1.84
CA THR A 296 7.30 -10.17 0.61
C THR A 296 5.81 -9.87 0.59
N TYR A 297 5.45 -8.81 -0.13
CA TYR A 297 4.04 -8.47 -0.32
C TYR A 297 3.27 -9.49 -1.15
N VAL A 298 3.95 -10.41 -1.87
CA VAL A 298 3.31 -11.58 -2.48
C VAL A 298 2.90 -12.58 -1.40
N GLY A 299 3.78 -12.88 -0.45
CA GLY A 299 3.47 -13.68 0.73
C GLY A 299 2.35 -13.04 1.58
N ALA A 300 2.38 -11.72 1.78
CA ALA A 300 1.29 -11.01 2.45
C ALA A 300 -0.05 -11.17 1.70
N ALA A 301 -0.04 -11.05 0.37
CA ALA A 301 -1.22 -11.20 -0.46
C ALA A 301 -1.77 -12.64 -0.43
N LYS A 302 -0.90 -13.65 -0.39
CA LYS A 302 -1.28 -15.07 -0.22
C LYS A 302 -2.08 -15.25 1.07
N LYS A 303 -1.51 -14.82 2.20
CA LYS A 303 -2.16 -14.88 3.52
C LYS A 303 -3.46 -14.08 3.53
N ALA A 304 -3.49 -12.90 2.88
CA ALA A 304 -4.72 -12.14 2.75
C ALA A 304 -5.81 -12.89 1.95
N VAL A 305 -5.47 -13.70 0.95
CA VAL A 305 -6.44 -14.58 0.26
C VAL A 305 -6.94 -15.68 1.19
N GLU A 306 -6.04 -16.37 1.89
CA GLU A 306 -6.37 -17.46 2.83
C GLU A 306 -7.31 -16.99 3.96
N HIS A 307 -7.17 -15.74 4.39
CA HIS A 307 -8.02 -15.13 5.42
C HIS A 307 -9.22 -14.36 4.86
N GLY A 308 -9.50 -14.46 3.55
CA GLY A 308 -10.67 -13.82 2.93
C GLY A 308 -10.65 -12.30 2.95
N LEU A 309 -9.45 -11.71 2.96
CA LEU A 309 -9.15 -10.28 2.89
C LEU A 309 -8.84 -9.82 1.45
N LEU A 310 -8.51 -10.75 0.56
CA LEU A 310 -8.33 -10.56 -0.89
C LEU A 310 -9.00 -11.70 -1.69
N ASN A 311 -8.94 -11.61 -3.02
CA ASN A 311 -9.26 -12.71 -3.94
C ASN A 311 -8.05 -13.06 -4.82
N HIS A 312 -8.11 -14.18 -5.52
CA HIS A 312 -7.04 -14.64 -6.42
C HIS A 312 -6.65 -13.62 -7.51
N ASN A 313 -7.59 -12.81 -8.00
CA ASN A 313 -7.27 -11.78 -9.00
C ASN A 313 -6.47 -10.62 -8.38
N ALA A 314 -6.76 -10.25 -7.13
CA ALA A 314 -5.99 -9.27 -6.38
C ALA A 314 -4.57 -9.80 -6.11
N LEU A 315 -4.43 -11.06 -5.70
CA LEU A 315 -3.14 -11.73 -5.55
C LEU A 315 -2.33 -11.69 -6.85
N SER A 316 -2.92 -12.02 -8.00
CA SER A 316 -2.24 -11.94 -9.30
C SER A 316 -1.73 -10.53 -9.61
N ARG A 317 -2.49 -9.48 -9.27
CA ARG A 317 -2.05 -8.09 -9.45
C ARG A 317 -0.85 -7.74 -8.58
N VAL A 318 -0.89 -8.13 -7.31
CA VAL A 318 0.22 -7.91 -6.37
C VAL A 318 1.48 -8.64 -6.85
N LEU A 319 1.36 -9.90 -7.26
CA LEU A 319 2.48 -10.69 -7.81
C LEU A 319 3.10 -10.01 -9.02
N VAL A 320 2.29 -9.67 -10.03
CA VAL A 320 2.79 -9.04 -11.25
C VAL A 320 3.48 -7.71 -10.93
N ARG A 321 2.88 -6.88 -10.06
CA ARG A 321 3.48 -5.61 -9.67
C ARG A 321 4.79 -5.82 -8.91
N ALA A 322 4.86 -6.78 -7.99
CA ALA A 322 6.07 -7.07 -7.22
C ALA A 322 7.25 -7.48 -8.13
N VAL A 323 7.00 -8.35 -9.11
CA VAL A 323 8.05 -8.75 -10.07
C VAL A 323 8.52 -7.56 -10.91
N LEU A 324 7.59 -6.72 -11.39
CA LEU A 324 7.95 -5.54 -12.17
C LEU A 324 8.72 -4.51 -11.35
N ASP A 325 8.26 -4.21 -10.13
CA ASP A 325 8.94 -3.29 -9.20
C ASP A 325 10.37 -3.76 -8.91
N LEU A 326 10.56 -5.03 -8.54
CA LEU A 326 11.89 -5.53 -8.20
C LEU A 326 12.83 -5.56 -9.41
N ASN A 327 12.29 -5.85 -10.60
CA ASN A 327 13.04 -5.78 -11.85
C ASN A 327 13.42 -4.34 -12.24
N GLU A 328 12.53 -3.37 -12.03
CA GLU A 328 12.79 -1.93 -12.28
C GLU A 328 13.90 -1.39 -11.35
N ASN A 329 14.03 -1.93 -10.13
CA ASN A 329 15.07 -1.52 -9.18
C ASN A 329 16.49 -1.91 -9.59
N ASN A 330 16.69 -2.73 -10.65
CA ASN A 330 18.00 -3.16 -11.18
C ASN A 330 19.01 -3.64 -10.12
N THR A 331 18.51 -4.21 -9.02
CA THR A 331 19.34 -4.63 -7.90
C THR A 331 20.15 -5.87 -8.27
N GLN A 332 21.44 -5.86 -7.94
CA GLN A 332 22.32 -7.03 -8.06
C GLN A 332 22.20 -7.97 -6.85
N ASP A 333 21.53 -7.52 -5.79
CA ASP A 333 21.29 -8.34 -4.60
C ASP A 333 20.22 -9.40 -4.90
N LEU A 334 20.67 -10.66 -4.97
CA LEU A 334 19.84 -11.82 -5.24
C LEU A 334 19.01 -12.27 -4.03
N SER A 335 19.29 -11.81 -2.81
CA SER A 335 18.51 -12.17 -1.62
C SER A 335 17.05 -11.72 -1.73
N LYS A 336 16.82 -10.51 -2.27
CA LYS A 336 15.49 -9.95 -2.55
C LYS A 336 14.70 -10.83 -3.52
N TRP A 337 15.39 -11.31 -4.56
CA TRP A 337 14.80 -12.21 -5.56
C TRP A 337 14.54 -13.59 -4.98
N LYS A 338 15.42 -14.11 -4.12
CA LYS A 338 15.24 -15.40 -3.44
C LYS A 338 13.94 -15.42 -2.63
N ASP A 339 13.70 -14.39 -1.81
CA ASP A 339 12.46 -14.28 -1.01
C ASP A 339 11.22 -14.18 -1.91
N LEU A 340 11.27 -13.34 -2.95
CA LEU A 340 10.16 -13.17 -3.87
C LEU A 340 9.85 -14.44 -4.66
N ILE A 341 10.87 -15.15 -5.15
CA ILE A 341 10.70 -16.39 -5.90
C ILE A 341 10.13 -17.49 -5.01
N LYS A 342 10.58 -17.60 -3.75
CA LYS A 342 10.01 -18.54 -2.78
C LYS A 342 8.50 -18.32 -2.63
N ASP A 343 8.06 -17.09 -2.39
CA ASP A 343 6.64 -16.77 -2.28
C ASP A 343 5.89 -16.97 -3.61
N ILE A 344 6.51 -16.69 -4.76
CA ILE A 344 5.91 -16.92 -6.09
C ILE A 344 5.62 -18.39 -6.34
N LEU A 345 6.57 -19.28 -6.03
CA LEU A 345 6.41 -20.73 -6.21
C LEU A 345 5.27 -21.27 -5.34
N GLU A 346 5.10 -20.71 -4.13
CA GLU A 346 3.99 -21.08 -3.25
C GLU A 346 2.61 -20.59 -3.73
N VAL A 347 2.55 -19.53 -4.55
CA VAL A 347 1.27 -18.97 -5.01
C VAL A 347 0.93 -19.29 -6.46
N GLU A 348 1.84 -19.88 -7.25
CA GLU A 348 1.63 -20.12 -8.68
C GLU A 348 0.37 -20.96 -8.94
N GLU A 349 0.09 -21.94 -8.10
CA GLU A 349 -1.12 -22.78 -8.19
C GLU A 349 -2.41 -22.02 -7.82
N ILE A 350 -2.29 -21.00 -6.98
CA ILE A 350 -3.42 -20.27 -6.38
C ILE A 350 -3.72 -18.97 -7.15
N ALA A 351 -2.73 -18.42 -7.86
CA ALA A 351 -2.85 -17.19 -8.62
C ALA A 351 -3.57 -17.44 -9.95
N ASN A 352 -4.62 -16.67 -10.25
CA ASN A 352 -5.36 -16.79 -11.50
C ASN A 352 -4.71 -15.99 -12.65
N LEU A 353 -3.45 -16.30 -12.95
CA LEU A 353 -2.67 -15.56 -13.96
C LEU A 353 -3.26 -15.67 -15.37
N LYS A 354 -4.06 -16.71 -15.67
CA LYS A 354 -4.72 -16.89 -16.98
C LYS A 354 -5.71 -15.77 -17.34
N ARG A 355 -6.23 -15.03 -16.35
CA ARG A 355 -7.20 -13.94 -16.53
C ARG A 355 -6.58 -12.54 -16.50
N TYR A 356 -5.28 -12.45 -16.31
CA TYR A 356 -4.56 -11.18 -16.24
C TYR A 356 -3.93 -10.85 -17.59
N GLU A 357 -3.78 -9.56 -17.91
CA GLU A 357 -3.34 -9.05 -19.22
C GLU A 357 -2.20 -9.90 -19.82
N ALA A 358 -2.49 -10.58 -20.94
CA ALA A 358 -1.63 -11.64 -21.45
C ALA A 358 -0.17 -11.18 -21.65
N ASN A 359 0.02 -9.94 -22.12
CA ASN A 359 1.35 -9.38 -22.35
C ASN A 359 2.14 -9.15 -21.05
N LEU A 360 1.50 -8.63 -20.00
CA LEU A 360 2.16 -8.43 -18.71
C LEU A 360 2.49 -9.77 -18.05
N VAL A 361 1.58 -10.74 -18.11
CA VAL A 361 1.81 -12.08 -17.56
C VAL A 361 2.98 -12.77 -18.26
N VAL A 362 3.04 -12.69 -19.59
CA VAL A 362 4.17 -13.25 -20.37
C VAL A 362 5.47 -12.57 -19.96
N LYS A 363 5.52 -11.23 -19.90
CA LYS A 363 6.70 -10.50 -19.44
C LYS A 363 7.12 -10.92 -18.03
N THR A 364 6.17 -11.02 -17.10
CA THR A 364 6.41 -11.44 -15.72
C THR A 364 6.99 -12.86 -15.66
N ARG A 365 6.45 -13.81 -16.43
CA ARG A 365 6.98 -15.18 -16.51
C ARG A 365 8.41 -15.21 -17.02
N VAL A 366 8.72 -14.47 -18.07
CA VAL A 366 10.08 -14.39 -18.62
C VAL A 366 11.06 -13.85 -17.57
N ILE A 367 10.69 -12.81 -16.82
CA ILE A 367 11.53 -12.26 -15.74
C ILE A 367 11.77 -13.32 -14.66
N ILE A 368 10.72 -14.00 -14.21
CA ILE A 368 10.78 -15.06 -13.18
C ILE A 368 11.72 -16.19 -13.64
N GLU A 369 11.51 -16.72 -14.84
CA GLU A 369 12.31 -17.82 -15.39
C GLU A 369 13.80 -17.45 -15.50
N ASN A 370 14.11 -16.22 -15.94
CA ASN A 370 15.48 -15.73 -16.02
C ASN A 370 16.11 -15.64 -14.63
N LYS A 371 15.38 -15.12 -13.64
CA LYS A 371 15.89 -14.99 -12.26
C LYS A 371 16.04 -16.32 -11.54
N ILE A 372 15.18 -17.30 -11.80
CA ILE A 372 15.37 -18.67 -11.30
C ILE A 372 16.65 -19.29 -11.86
N LYS A 373 16.93 -19.10 -13.16
CA LYS A 373 18.18 -19.58 -13.79
C LYS A 373 19.41 -18.92 -13.17
N GLU A 374 19.38 -17.61 -12.98
CA GLU A 374 20.46 -16.83 -12.35
C GLU A 374 20.72 -17.31 -10.92
N LEU A 375 19.68 -17.45 -10.09
CA LEU A 375 19.79 -17.97 -8.72
C LEU A 375 20.38 -19.39 -8.68
N SER A 376 19.99 -20.26 -9.62
CA SER A 376 20.48 -21.65 -9.67
C SER A 376 21.98 -21.72 -10.02
N GLN A 377 22.48 -20.80 -10.83
CA GLN A 377 23.90 -20.72 -11.19
C GLN A 377 24.75 -20.24 -9.99
N TYR A 378 24.21 -19.39 -9.13
CA TYR A 378 24.89 -18.89 -7.93
C TYR A 378 25.01 -19.93 -6.80
N VAL A 379 24.17 -20.96 -6.77
CA VAL A 379 24.20 -22.03 -5.74
C VAL A 379 25.19 -23.16 -6.11
N GLN A 380 25.67 -23.20 -7.36
CA GLN A 380 26.62 -24.21 -7.84
C GLN A 380 28.10 -23.80 -7.75
N VAL A 381 28.39 -22.63 -7.18
CA VAL A 381 29.74 -22.12 -6.87
C VAL A 381 29.87 -22.04 -5.36
#